data_AF-A0A926E1G0-F1
#
_entry.id   AF-A0A926E1G0-F1
#
_cell.length_a   1.000
_cell.length_b   1.000
_cell.length_c   1.000
_cell.angle_alpha   90.00
_cell.angle_beta   90.00
_cell.angle_gamma   90.00
#
_symmetry.space_group_name_H-M   'P 1'
#
loop_
_entity.id
_entity.type
_entity.pdbx_description
1 polymer ?
#
loop_
_entity_poly.entity_id
_entity_poly.type
_entity_poly.pdbx_seq_one_letter_code
_entity_poly.pdbx_strand_id
1 'polypeptide(L)' 'MEYWDICDSEGNLTGHVVPKGTAFGEGEYHLAMEAWIVSSNRQILIQRRAESCEVLGGVGPDHRADGGRRGH' A
#
# COMPACT_ATOMS: atom_id res chain seq x y z
N MET A 1 4.12 13.19 11.97
CA MET A 1 2.68 12.93 11.89
C MET A 1 2.26 13.21 10.47
N GLU A 2 1.71 12.22 9.77
CA GLU A 2 1.30 12.30 8.35
C GLU A 2 -0.22 12.49 8.27
N TYR A 3 -0.71 13.20 7.26
CA TYR A 3 -2.12 13.49 7.04
C TYR A 3 -2.51 13.17 5.60
N TRP A 4 -3.76 12.75 5.39
CA TRP A 4 -4.31 12.38 4.09
C TRP A 4 -5.53 13.24 3.76
N ASP A 5 -5.55 13.76 2.54
CA ASP A 5 -6.75 14.35 1.94
C ASP A 5 -7.76 13.25 1.64
N ILE A 6 -9.02 13.50 1.98
CA ILE A 6 -10.12 12.60 1.66
C ILE A 6 -10.70 12.97 0.30
N CYS A 7 -10.95 11.95 -0.51
CA CYS A 7 -11.66 12.04 -1.77
C CYS A 7 -12.89 11.12 -1.78
N ASP A 8 -13.82 11.42 -2.68
CA ASP A 8 -14.94 10.54 -3.01
C ASP A 8 -14.50 9.39 -3.95
N SER A 9 -15.46 8.54 -4.33
CA SER A 9 -15.21 7.40 -5.23
C SER A 9 -14.77 7.78 -6.65
N GLU A 10 -15.00 9.03 -7.05
CA GLU A 10 -14.56 9.57 -8.34
C GLU A 10 -13.18 10.24 -8.24
N GLY A 11 -12.61 10.32 -7.02
CA GLY A 11 -11.33 10.94 -6.74
C GLY A 11 -11.41 12.45 -6.57
N ASN A 12 -12.61 13.03 -6.47
CA ASN A 12 -12.75 14.47 -6.19
C ASN A 12 -12.44 14.73 -4.71
N LEU A 13 -11.67 15.79 -4.43
CA LEU A 13 -11.36 16.18 -3.06
C LEU A 13 -12.63 16.64 -2.33
N THR A 14 -12.85 16.12 -1.12
CA THR A 14 -13.98 16.53 -0.27
C THR A 14 -13.67 17.79 0.54
N GLY A 15 -12.39 18.18 0.62
CA GLY A 15 -11.90 19.26 1.48
C GLY A 15 -11.59 18.82 2.91
N HIS A 16 -11.81 17.54 3.25
CA HIS A 16 -11.48 16.98 4.55
C HIS A 16 -10.04 16.44 4.57
N VAL A 17 -9.36 16.61 5.70
CA VAL A 17 -8.00 16.11 5.94
C VAL A 17 -7.98 15.35 7.27
N VAL A 18 -7.44 14.13 7.27
CA VAL A 18 -7.39 13.28 8.46
C VAL A 18 -5.97 12.80 8.76
N PRO A 19 -5.60 12.55 10.03
CA PRO A 19 -4.36 11.86 10.34
C PRO A 19 -4.29 10.48 9.68
N LYS A 20 -3.10 10.06 9.27
CA LYS A 20 -2.86 8.68 8.84
C LYS A 20 -3.24 7.68 9.93
N GLY A 21 -3.96 6.63 9.54
CA GLY A 21 -4.46 5.60 10.46
C GLY A 21 -5.87 5.87 11.00
N THR A 22 -6.47 7.03 10.69
CA THR A 22 -7.90 7.25 10.93
C THR A 22 -8.73 6.25 10.12
N ALA A 23 -9.74 5.65 10.75
CA ALA A 23 -10.67 4.74 10.09
C ALA A 23 -11.57 5.52 9.12
N PHE A 24 -11.76 5.00 7.92
CA PHE A 24 -12.56 5.64 6.87
C PHE A 24 -14.01 5.13 6.91
N GLY A 25 -14.95 6.04 6.71
CA GLY A 25 -16.36 5.73 6.50
C GLY A 25 -16.67 5.23 5.09
N GLU A 26 -17.92 4.84 4.85
CA GLU A 26 -18.40 4.51 3.51
C GLU A 26 -18.32 5.75 2.60
N GLY A 27 -17.77 5.59 1.40
CA GLY A 27 -17.59 6.68 0.45
C GLY A 27 -16.38 7.58 0.71
N GLU A 28 -15.60 7.33 1.77
CA GLU A 28 -14.35 8.03 2.04
C GLU A 28 -13.16 7.24 1.48
N TYR A 29 -12.36 7.91 0.67
CA TYR A 29 -11.16 7.37 0.06
C TYR A 29 -9.99 8.34 0.27
N HIS A 30 -8.78 7.87 0.03
CA HIS A 30 -7.61 8.74 -0.11
C HIS A 30 -6.85 8.31 -1.35
N LEU A 31 -6.16 9.25 -1.98
CA LEU A 31 -5.35 8.95 -3.15
C LEU A 31 -4.08 8.20 -2.73
N ALA A 32 -3.82 7.05 -3.35
CA ALA A 32 -2.60 6.28 -3.18
C ALA A 32 -1.84 6.16 -4.51
N MET A 33 -0.51 6.04 -4.43
CA MET A 33 0.36 5.87 -5.60
C MET A 33 1.27 4.67 -5.41
N GLU A 34 1.41 3.86 -6.47
CA GLU A 34 2.40 2.80 -6.58
C GLU A 34 3.43 3.18 -7.67
N ALA A 35 4.71 2.96 -7.37
CA ALA A 35 5.79 3.20 -8.31
C ALA A 35 6.68 1.97 -8.44
N TRP A 36 7.09 1.67 -9.67
CA TRP A 36 7.93 0.52 -10.00
C TRP A 36 9.31 1.00 -10.44
N ILE A 37 10.34 0.57 -9.70
CA ILE A 37 11.73 0.86 -10.06
C ILE A 37 12.21 -0.25 -11.00
N VAL A 38 12.53 0.13 -12.24
CA VAL A 38 13.02 -0.79 -13.28
C VAL A 38 14.47 -0.46 -13.60
N SER A 39 15.35 -1.45 -13.51
CA SER A 39 16.77 -1.29 -13.87
C SER A 39 16.99 -1.23 -15.38
N SER A 40 18.18 -0.78 -15.83
CA SER A 40 18.58 -0.82 -17.24
C SER A 40 18.51 -2.23 -17.84
N ASN A 41 18.60 -3.26 -17.00
CA ASN A 41 18.53 -4.67 -17.39
C ASN A 41 17.09 -5.22 -17.41
N ARG A 42 16.07 -4.34 -17.36
CA ARG A 42 14.64 -4.68 -17.35
C ARG A 42 14.21 -5.55 -16.16
N GLN A 43 14.88 -5.40 -15.03
CA GLN A 43 14.49 -6.07 -13.78
C GLN A 43 13.71 -5.10 -12.89
N ILE A 44 12.71 -5.63 -12.19
CA ILE A 44 11.89 -4.87 -11.25
C ILE A 44 12.44 -5.05 -9.83
N LEU A 45 12.62 -3.94 -9.11
CA LEU A 45 12.93 -3.99 -7.68
C LEU A 45 11.66 -4.25 -6.87
N ILE A 46 11.55 -5.46 -6.30
CA ILE A 46 10.46 -5.83 -5.40
C ILE A 46 10.86 -5.51 -3.95
N GLN A 47 9.96 -4.88 -3.21
CA GLN A 47 10.16 -4.56 -1.79
C GLN A 47 9.36 -5.48 -0.89
N ARG A 48 10.02 -6.02 0.15
CA ARG A 48 9.35 -6.64 1.29
C ARG A 48 9.16 -5.57 2.36
N ARG A 49 7.92 -5.37 2.81
CA ARG A 49 7.59 -4.39 3.85
C ARG A 49 8.23 -4.81 5.17
N ALA A 50 8.65 -3.83 5.98
CA ALA A 50 9.10 -4.12 7.34
C ALA A 50 7.96 -4.75 8.14
N GLU A 51 8.27 -5.62 9.10
CA GLU A 51 7.26 -6.24 9.97
C GLU A 51 6.49 -5.19 10.79
N SER A 52 7.14 -4.08 11.12
CA SER A 52 6.56 -2.95 11.84
C SER A 52 5.65 -2.05 11.00
N CYS A 53 5.48 -2.32 9.71
CA CYS A 53 4.50 -1.57 8.91
C CYS A 53 3.08 -1.92 9.38
N GLU A 54 2.35 -0.91 9.83
CA GLU A 54 0.98 -1.03 10.36
C GLU A 54 0.03 -1.76 9.41
N VAL A 55 0.16 -1.49 8.11
CA VAL A 55 -0.60 -2.14 7.06
C VAL A 55 0.32 -3.07 6.26
N LEU A 56 -0.04 -4.36 6.25
CA LEU A 56 0.59 -5.44 5.49
C LEU A 56 2.09 -5.61 5.79
N GLY A 57 2.49 -5.48 7.07
CA GLY A 57 3.87 -5.75 7.50
C GLY A 57 4.36 -7.14 7.09
N GLY A 58 5.62 -7.21 6.63
CA GLY A 58 6.23 -8.46 6.14
C GLY A 58 5.79 -8.93 4.74
N VAL A 59 4.81 -8.28 4.12
CA VAL A 59 4.26 -8.66 2.80
C VAL A 59 5.03 -7.96 1.67
N GLY A 60 5.30 -8.69 0.58
CA GLY A 60 5.73 -8.13 -0.71
C GLY A 60 4.57 -8.08 -1.71
N PRO A 61 4.70 -7.31 -2.81
CA PRO A 61 3.63 -7.09 -3.79
C PRO A 61 3.21 -8.36 -4.55
N ASP A 62 4.08 -9.37 -4.67
CA ASP A 62 3.73 -10.71 -5.19
C ASP A 62 3.55 -11.67 -4.01
N HIS A 63 2.38 -11.62 -3.38
CA HIS A 63 2.06 -12.46 -2.23
C HIS A 63 1.84 -13.91 -2.67
N ARG A 64 2.92 -14.67 -2.87
CA ARG A 64 2.85 -16.12 -2.60
C ARG A 64 2.76 -16.27 -1.09
N ALA A 65 1.55 -16.46 -0.58
CA ALA A 65 1.35 -17.10 0.70
C ALA A 65 2.23 -18.37 0.67
N ASP A 66 3.18 -18.48 1.60
CA ASP A 66 4.11 -19.61 1.67
C ASP A 66 3.33 -20.87 2.06
N GLY A 67 2.61 -21.42 1.09
CA GLY A 67 1.95 -22.71 1.13
C GLY A 67 2.98 -23.77 0.80
N GLY A 68 3.75 -24.14 1.83
CA GLY A 68 4.43 -25.43 1.96
C GLY A 68 5.23 -25.91 0.75
N ARG A 69 6.54 -25.71 0.79
CA ARG A 69 7.48 -26.71 0.25
C ARG A 69 8.49 -27.12 1.32
N ARG A 70 8.12 -28.18 2.06
CA ARG A 70 9.08 -29.17 2.53
C ARG A 70 9.23 -30.24 1.43
N GLY A 71 10.47 -30.66 1.17
CA GLY A 71 10.86 -31.74 0.24
C GLY A 71 11.41 -31.18 -1.08
N HIS A 72 12.61 -31.51 -1.54
CA HIS A 72 13.44 -32.71 -1.36
C HIS A 72 14.91 -32.38 -1.08
#